data_AF-A0A8T4QVD5-F1
#
_entry.id   AF-A0A8T4QVD5-F1
#
_cell.length_a   1.000
_cell.length_b   1.000
_cell.length_c   1.000
_cell.angle_alpha   90.00
_cell.angle_beta   90.00
_cell.angle_gamma   90.00
#
_symmetry.space_group_name_H-M   'P 1'
#
loop_
_entity.id
_entity.type
_entity.pdbx_description
1 polymer ?
#
loop_
_entity_poly.entity_id
_entity_poly.type
_entity_poly.pdbx_seq_one_letter_code
_entity_poly.pdbx_strand_id
1 'polypeptide(L)' 'MGKYKIEYDRENCIGAGTCTAVCPKNWELSAEDGKADFHQDEFDEGEDYDCNMEAAKVCPVNVIHIIDKKTGKKII' A
#
# COMPACT_ATOMS: atom_id res chain seq x y z
N MET A 1 -4.04 -13.39 -9.63
CA MET A 1 -5.24 -12.74 -9.06
C MET A 1 -5.18 -12.98 -7.57
N GLY A 2 -4.78 -11.95 -6.82
CA GLY A 2 -4.67 -12.03 -5.37
C GLY A 2 -6.02 -11.87 -4.67
N LYS A 3 -6.16 -12.38 -3.45
CA LYS A 3 -7.35 -12.20 -2.60
C LYS A 3 -7.58 -10.74 -2.21
N TYR A 4 -6.51 -9.97 -2.05
CA TYR A 4 -6.55 -8.57 -1.61
C TYR A 4 -6.06 -7.63 -2.70
N LYS A 5 -6.53 -6.38 -2.62
CA LYS A 5 -6.13 -5.30 -3.52
C LYS A 5 -5.76 -4.04 -2.74
N ILE A 6 -4.71 -3.33 -3.15
CA ILE A 6 -4.39 -1.98 -2.70
C ILE A 6 -5.29 -0.97 -3.42
N GLU A 7 -5.91 -0.11 -2.63
CA GLU A 7 -6.50 1.15 -3.08
C GLU A 7 -5.64 2.27 -2.51
N TYR A 8 -5.04 3.06 -3.41
CA TYR A 8 -4.05 4.08 -3.04
C TYR A 8 -4.46 5.45 -3.58
N ASP A 9 -4.66 6.40 -2.67
CA ASP A 9 -4.89 7.80 -3.00
C ASP A 9 -3.56 8.53 -3.17
N ARG A 10 -3.04 8.49 -4.40
CA ARG A 10 -1.78 9.14 -4.77
C ARG A 10 -1.87 10.66 -4.70
N GLU A 11 -3.05 11.27 -4.88
CA GLU A 11 -3.17 12.73 -4.87
C GLU A 11 -2.85 13.29 -3.49
N ASN A 12 -3.35 12.64 -2.43
CA ASN A 12 -3.12 13.01 -1.04
C ASN A 12 -1.83 12.46 -0.42
N CYS A 13 -1.03 11.71 -1.18
CA CYS A 13 0.28 11.26 -0.71
C CYS A 13 1.25 12.43 -0.53
N ILE A 14 1.82 12.55 0.67
CA ILE A 14 2.76 13.62 1.05
C ILE A 14 4.24 13.21 0.94
N GLY A 15 4.55 12.03 0.40
CA GLY A 15 5.93 11.59 0.21
C GLY A 15 6.70 11.26 1.50
N ALA A 16 6.01 10.81 2.56
CA ALA A 16 6.66 10.55 3.85
C ALA A 16 7.65 9.37 3.86
N GLY A 17 7.55 8.44 2.90
CA GLY A 17 8.47 7.30 2.76
C GLY A 17 8.34 6.19 3.80
N THR A 18 7.35 6.25 4.72
CA THR A 18 7.17 5.23 5.76
C THR A 18 6.74 3.87 5.18
N CYS A 19 5.91 3.87 4.13
CA CYS A 19 5.53 2.65 3.41
C CYS A 19 6.75 1.95 2.77
N THR A 20 7.65 2.73 2.17
CA THR A 20 8.91 2.26 1.58
C THR A 20 9.84 1.66 2.63
N ALA A 21 9.85 2.21 3.84
CA ALA A 21 10.69 1.71 4.93
C ALA A 21 10.22 0.35 5.48
N VAL A 22 8.91 0.12 5.54
CA VAL A 22 8.34 -1.12 6.11
C VAL A 22 8.06 -2.22 5.08
N CYS A 23 7.72 -1.85 3.84
CA CYS A 23 7.60 -2.79 2.73
C CYS A 23 8.36 -2.32 1.48
N PRO A 24 9.71 -2.31 1.52
CA PRO A 24 10.55 -1.89 0.39
C PRO A 24 10.43 -2.80 -0.84
N LYS A 25 9.86 -4.01 -0.67
CA LYS A 25 9.62 -4.95 -1.76
C LYS A 25 8.47 -4.50 -2.67
N ASN A 26 7.47 -3.82 -2.12
CA ASN A 26 6.28 -3.40 -2.87
C ASN A 26 6.18 -1.89 -3.08
N TRP A 27 6.74 -1.08 -2.17
CA TRP A 27 6.66 0.37 -2.23
C TRP A 27 8.01 0.99 -2.55
N GLU A 28 8.00 2.04 -3.38
CA GLU A 28 9.14 2.90 -3.69
C GLU A 28 8.71 4.38 -3.66
N LEU A 29 9.68 5.30 -3.58
CA LEU A 29 9.40 6.73 -3.75
C LEU A 29 9.81 7.16 -5.16
N SER A 30 8.88 7.79 -5.88
CA SER A 30 9.15 8.39 -7.18
C SER A 30 10.19 9.50 -7.05
N ALA A 31 11.23 9.41 -7.88
CA ALA A 31 12.22 10.48 -8.02
C ALA A 31 11.67 11.71 -8.76
N GLU A 32 10.53 11.58 -9.46
CA GLU A 32 9.95 12.66 -10.26
C GLU A 32 9.10 13.63 -9.41
N ASP A 33 8.28 13.10 -8.51
CA ASP A 33 7.34 13.88 -7.71
C ASP A 33 7.43 13.66 -6.19
N GLY A 34 8.29 12.73 -5.74
CA GLY A 34 8.51 12.43 -4.33
C GLY A 34 7.36 11.64 -3.67
N LYS A 35 6.33 11.23 -4.42
CA LYS A 35 5.23 10.41 -3.89
C LYS A 35 5.58 8.94 -3.93
N ALA A 36 4.87 8.16 -3.12
CA ALA A 36 5.03 6.71 -3.14
C ALA A 36 4.38 6.11 -4.40
N ASP A 37 5.02 5.10 -4.96
CA ASP A 37 4.47 4.21 -5.97
C ASP A 37 4.61 2.75 -5.49
N PHE A 38 3.88 1.83 -6.11
CA PHE A 38 3.92 0.42 -5.75
C PHE A 38 4.07 -0.49 -6.97
N HIS A 39 4.68 -1.66 -6.77
CA HIS A 39 4.95 -2.62 -7.84
C HIS A 39 3.78 -3.57 -8.13
N GLN A 40 3.05 -3.97 -7.10
CA GLN A 40 1.92 -4.90 -7.19
C GLN A 40 0.74 -4.37 -6.36
N ASP A 41 -0.44 -4.24 -6.98
CA ASP A 41 -1.67 -3.90 -6.27
C ASP A 41 -2.41 -5.12 -5.74
N GLU A 42 -2.17 -6.32 -6.27
CA GLU A 42 -2.86 -7.55 -5.89
C GLU A 42 -1.93 -8.57 -5.21
N PHE A 43 -2.37 -9.13 -4.09
CA PHE A 43 -1.61 -10.12 -3.33
C PHE A 43 -2.55 -11.05 -2.53
N ASP A 44 -2.00 -12.19 -2.11
CA ASP A 44 -2.66 -13.16 -1.24
C ASP A 44 -2.17 -13.03 0.20
N GLU A 45 -2.68 -13.88 1.09
CA GLU A 45 -2.23 -13.97 2.48
C GLU A 45 -0.74 -14.36 2.57
N GLY A 46 -0.04 -13.84 3.58
CA GLY A 46 1.39 -14.10 3.79
C GLY A 46 2.20 -12.80 3.87
N GLU A 47 3.49 -12.89 3.56
CA GLU A 47 4.46 -11.81 3.75
C GLU A 47 4.08 -10.52 2.99
N ASP A 48 3.56 -10.65 1.76
CA ASP A 48 3.11 -9.50 0.98
C ASP A 48 1.86 -8.84 1.58
N TYR A 49 0.94 -9.62 2.20
CA TYR A 49 -0.20 -9.06 2.92
C TYR A 49 0.27 -8.32 4.19
N ASP A 50 1.12 -8.96 4.97
CA ASP A 50 1.59 -8.40 6.25
C ASP A 50 2.36 -7.09 6.02
N CYS A 51 3.29 -7.07 5.05
CA CYS A 51 4.08 -5.88 4.75
C CYS A 51 3.21 -4.72 4.24
N ASN A 52 2.23 -4.99 3.36
CA ASN A 52 1.36 -3.95 2.81
C ASN A 52 0.36 -3.45 3.86
N MET A 53 -0.09 -4.32 4.76
CA MET A 53 -0.92 -3.94 5.90
C MET A 53 -0.16 -3.05 6.88
N GLU A 54 1.13 -3.32 7.11
CA GLU A 54 1.98 -2.41 7.89
C GLU A 54 2.18 -1.07 7.17
N ALA A 55 2.48 -1.07 5.87
CA ALA A 55 2.60 0.14 5.06
C ALA A 55 1.36 1.05 5.16
N ALA A 56 0.16 0.44 5.14
CA ALA A 56 -1.09 1.16 5.36
C ALA A 56 -1.21 1.75 6.78
N LYS A 57 -0.88 0.99 7.83
CA LYS A 57 -0.95 1.44 9.23
C LYS A 57 0.02 2.57 9.57
N VAL A 58 1.21 2.58 8.96
CA VAL A 58 2.25 3.59 9.23
C VAL A 58 2.13 4.82 8.34
N CYS A 59 1.16 4.86 7.42
CA CYS A 59 0.93 5.99 6.55
C CYS A 59 0.37 7.17 7.38
N PRO A 60 1.09 8.30 7.51
CA PRO A 60 0.66 9.40 8.39
C PRO A 60 -0.61 10.11 7.91
N VAL A 61 -0.95 9.98 6.62
CA VAL A 61 -2.12 10.58 5.98
C VAL A 61 -3.18 9.55 5.56
N ASN A 62 -3.01 8.28 5.94
CA ASN A 62 -3.96 7.19 5.71
C ASN A 62 -4.46 7.07 4.24
N VAL A 63 -3.56 7.15 3.26
CA VAL A 63 -3.91 7.09 1.83
C VAL A 63 -3.77 5.69 1.21
N ILE A 64 -3.32 4.70 1.98
CA ILE A 64 -3.13 3.32 1.52
C ILE A 64 -4.19 2.46 2.20
N HIS A 65 -4.99 1.76 1.39
CA HIS A 65 -6.11 0.95 1.84
C HIS A 65 -6.03 -0.46 1.25
N ILE A 66 -6.52 -1.45 1.98
CA ILE A 66 -6.55 -2.84 1.52
C ILE A 66 -7.99 -3.32 1.47
N ILE A 67 -8.40 -3.81 0.30
CA ILE A 67 -9.74 -4.30 0.03
C ILE A 67 -9.71 -5.82 -0.14
N ASP A 68 -10.56 -6.54 0.57
CA ASP A 68 -10.82 -7.96 0.29
C ASP A 68 -11.68 -8.06 -0.97
N LYS A 69 -11.13 -8.65 -2.04
CA LYS A 69 -11.82 -8.71 -3.34
C LYS A 69 -13.02 -9.67 -3.35
N LYS A 70 -13.09 -10.64 -2.43
CA LYS A 70 -14.23 -11.58 -2.35
C LYS A 70 -15.44 -10.90 -1.71
N THR A 71 -15.20 -10.08 -0.69
CA THR A 71 -16.28 -9.45 0.10
C THR A 71 -16.52 -7.99 -0.27
N GLY A 72 -15.58 -7.35 -0.97
CA GLY A 72 -15.59 -5.92 -1.28
C GLY A 72 -15.36 -5.04 -0.05
N LYS A 73 -14.96 -5.61 1.09
CA LYS A 73 -14.78 -4.87 2.33
C LYS A 73 -13.39 -4.23 2.39
N LYS A 74 -13.37 -2.96 2.80
CA LYS A 74 -12.17 -2.25 3.20
C LYS A 74 -11.71 -2.76 4.57
N ILE A 75 -10.50 -3.32 4.60
CA ILE A 75 -9.85 -3.84 5.80
C ILE A 75 -9.19 -2.71 6.59
N ILE A 76 -8.63 -1.74 5.86
CA ILE A 76 -7.97 -0.53 6.36
C ILE A 76 -8.16 0.61 5.37
#